data_AF-A0A1L6RB86-F1
#
_entry.id   AF-A0A1L6RB86-F1
#
_cell.length_a   1.000
_cell.length_b   1.000
_cell.length_c   1.000
_cell.angle_alpha   90.00
_cell.angle_beta   90.00
_cell.angle_gamma   90.00
#
_symmetry.space_group_name_H-M   'P 1'
#
loop_
_entity.id
_entity.type
_entity.pdbx_description
1 polymer ?
#
loop_
_entity_poly.entity_id
_entity_poly.type
_entity_poly.pdbx_seq_one_letter_code
_entity_poly.pdbx_strand_id
1 'polypeptide(L)' 'MSYVDEKTLAKAFREWRRENQYSMRAAAKAANMTVPAVQRIEQGAIPELRNLQRVGAVFHMTGGQVFDKYFSDIQKDQ' A
#
# COMPACT_ATOMS: atom_id res chain seq x y z
N MET A 1 -11.04 4.94 -1.06
CA MET A 1 -11.01 3.93 0.03
C MET A 1 -10.00 4.28 1.12
N SER A 2 -10.19 3.79 2.35
CA SER A 2 -9.20 3.86 3.44
C SER A 2 -8.51 2.51 3.64
N TYR A 3 -7.20 2.49 3.92
CA TYR A 3 -6.47 1.23 4.23
C TYR A 3 -6.98 0.56 5.53
N VAL A 4 -7.67 1.32 6.39
CA VAL A 4 -8.20 0.81 7.65
C VAL A 4 -9.33 -0.22 7.45
N ASP A 5 -10.10 -0.07 6.37
CA ASP A 5 -11.26 -0.92 6.06
C ASP A 5 -10.87 -2.24 5.38
N GLU A 6 -9.62 -2.34 4.93
CA GLU A 6 -9.16 -3.43 4.08
C GLU A 6 -8.32 -4.46 4.82
N LYS A 7 -8.48 -5.72 4.39
CA LYS A 7 -7.92 -6.89 5.09
C LYS A 7 -6.39 -6.92 5.02
N THR A 8 -5.80 -6.46 3.92
CA THR A 8 -4.34 -6.42 3.73
C THR A 8 -3.91 -5.18 2.93
N LEU A 9 -2.66 -4.77 3.11
CA LEU A 9 -2.03 -3.67 2.35
C LEU A 9 -2.13 -3.91 0.84
N ALA A 10 -1.89 -5.15 0.40
CA ALA A 10 -1.93 -5.52 -1.00
C ALA A 10 -3.31 -5.31 -1.62
N LYS A 11 -4.37 -5.68 -0.89
CA LYS A 11 -5.76 -5.52 -1.35
C LYS A 11 -6.14 -4.04 -1.37
N ALA A 12 -5.85 -3.31 -0.29
CA ALA A 12 -6.11 -1.87 -0.21
C ALA A 12 -5.42 -1.09 -1.33
N PHE A 13 -4.14 -1.38 -1.59
CA PHE A 13 -3.38 -0.69 -2.64
C PHE A 13 -3.91 -1.01 -4.04
N ARG A 14 -4.28 -2.27 -4.28
CA ARG A 14 -4.88 -2.69 -5.55
C ARG A 14 -6.23 -2.02 -5.78
N GLU A 15 -7.06 -1.90 -4.76
CA GLU A 15 -8.35 -1.23 -4.85
C GLU A 15 -8.19 0.28 -5.07
N TRP A 16 -7.31 0.95 -4.33
CA TRP A 16 -6.96 2.34 -4.58
C TRP A 16 -6.54 2.56 -6.04
N ARG A 17 -5.70 1.68 -6.60
CA ARG A 17 -5.30 1.76 -8.00
C ARG A 17 -6.49 1.60 -8.95
N ARG A 18 -7.40 0.67 -8.67
CA ARG A 18 -8.60 0.41 -9.50
C ARG A 18 -9.62 1.56 -9.43
N GLU A 19 -9.90 2.08 -8.24
CA GLU A 19 -10.80 3.22 -8.03
C GLU A 19 -10.35 4.46 -8.81
N ASN A 20 -9.04 4.72 -8.80
CA ASN A 20 -8.45 5.85 -9.52
C ASN A 20 -8.15 5.54 -11.01
N GLN A 21 -8.53 4.35 -11.50
CA GLN A 21 -8.27 3.89 -12.88
C GLN A 21 -6.80 3.99 -13.29
N TYR A 22 -5.88 3.84 -12.35
CA TYR A 22 -4.45 3.97 -12.59
C TYR A 22 -3.86 2.71 -13.23
N SER A 23 -3.10 2.92 -14.31
CA SER A 23 -2.13 1.94 -14.80
C SER A 23 -1.01 1.74 -13.77
N MET A 24 -0.25 0.66 -13.87
CA MET A 24 0.88 0.40 -12.95
C MET A 24 1.89 1.56 -12.92
N ARG A 25 2.16 2.17 -14.09
CA ARG A 25 3.05 3.34 -14.20
C ARG A 25 2.44 4.59 -13.59
N ALA A 26 1.14 4.81 -13.78
CA ALA A 26 0.44 5.95 -13.18
C ALA A 26 0.40 5.84 -11.66
N ALA A 27 0.11 4.65 -11.12
CA ALA A 27 0.14 4.37 -9.69
C ALA A 27 1.53 4.58 -9.09
N ALA A 28 2.58 4.10 -9.77
CA ALA A 28 3.97 4.33 -9.36
C ALA A 28 4.30 5.83 -9.29
N LYS A 29 3.88 6.60 -10.29
CA LYS A 29 4.05 8.06 -10.29
C LYS A 29 3.26 8.72 -9.15
N ALA A 30 2.00 8.36 -8.97
CA ALA A 30 1.12 8.95 -7.95
C ALA A 30 1.59 8.63 -6.52
N ALA A 31 2.08 7.42 -6.28
CA ALA A 31 2.62 6.99 -5.01
C ALA A 31 4.10 7.37 -4.80
N ASN A 32 4.72 8.04 -5.78
CA ASN A 32 6.15 8.36 -5.80
C ASN A 32 7.06 7.13 -5.57
N MET A 33 6.75 6.03 -6.25
CA MET A 33 7.44 4.74 -6.17
C MET A 33 7.89 4.27 -7.56
N THR A 34 8.73 3.23 -7.59
CA THR A 34 9.06 2.54 -8.85
C THR A 34 7.96 1.53 -9.20
N VAL A 35 7.78 1.23 -10.49
CA VAL A 35 6.82 0.21 -10.95
C VAL A 35 7.03 -1.16 -10.28
N PRO A 36 8.27 -1.67 -10.14
CA PRO A 36 8.51 -2.92 -9.41
C PRO A 36 8.11 -2.85 -7.94
N ALA A 37 8.28 -1.69 -7.28
CA ALA A 37 7.85 -1.53 -5.89
C ALA A 37 6.33 -1.62 -5.76
N VAL A 38 5.59 -1.01 -6.68
CA VAL A 38 4.12 -1.13 -6.72
C VAL A 38 3.69 -2.58 -6.95
N GLN A 39 4.31 -3.29 -7.90
CA GLN A 39 3.99 -4.70 -8.14
C GLN A 39 4.23 -5.57 -6.91
N ARG A 40 5.35 -5.37 -6.21
CA ARG A 40 5.66 -6.09 -4.96
C ARG A 40 4.59 -5.85 -3.90
N ILE A 41 4.14 -4.60 -3.73
CA ILE A 41 3.07 -4.26 -2.78
C ILE A 41 1.77 -4.99 -3.15
N GLU A 42 1.35 -4.96 -4.43
CA GLU A 42 0.12 -5.63 -4.86
C GLU A 42 0.17 -7.17 -4.79
N GLN A 43 1.38 -7.74 -4.79
CA GLN A 43 1.63 -9.17 -4.61
C GLN A 43 1.68 -9.57 -3.13
N GLY A 44 1.64 -8.61 -2.20
CA GLY A 44 1.75 -8.88 -0.76
C GLY A 44 3.17 -9.17 -0.29
N ALA A 45 4.19 -8.84 -1.10
CA ALA A 45 5.57 -8.93 -0.65
C ALA A 45 5.86 -7.88 0.43
N ILE A 46 6.79 -8.18 1.34
CA ILE A 46 7.19 -7.27 2.42
C ILE A 46 7.77 -5.99 1.80
N PRO A 47 7.11 -4.83 1.98
CA PRO A 47 7.59 -3.58 1.42
C PRO A 47 8.78 -3.05 2.23
N GLU A 48 9.69 -2.37 1.54
CA GLU A 48 10.71 -1.57 2.23
C GLU A 48 10.07 -0.44 3.05
N LEU A 49 10.68 -0.08 4.18
CA LEU A 49 10.19 0.96 5.10
C LEU A 49 9.82 2.27 4.39
N ARG A 50 10.68 2.71 3.45
CA ARG A 50 10.46 3.93 2.66
C ARG A 50 9.24 3.84 1.75
N ASN A 51 8.95 2.66 1.22
CA ASN A 51 7.75 2.45 0.41
C ASN A 51 6.51 2.39 1.29
N LEU A 52 6.58 1.81 2.50
CA LEU A 52 5.45 1.83 3.43
C LEU A 52 5.03 3.26 3.81
N GLN A 53 6.01 4.14 4.06
CA GLN A 53 5.75 5.57 4.32
C GLN A 53 5.05 6.26 3.14
N ARG A 54 5.46 5.95 1.92
CA ARG A 54 4.83 6.48 0.70
C ARG A 54 3.42 5.93 0.50
N VAL A 55 3.16 4.68 0.87
CA VAL A 55 1.80 4.13 0.91
C VAL A 55 0.95 4.87 1.95
N GLY A 56 1.50 5.25 3.10
CA GLY A 56 0.81 6.12 4.05
C GLY A 56 0.37 7.44 3.46
N ALA A 57 1.22 8.10 2.67
CA ALA A 57 0.83 9.32 1.97
C ALA A 57 -0.34 9.10 0.99
N VAL A 58 -0.39 7.94 0.32
CA VAL A 58 -1.50 7.56 -0.58
C VAL A 58 -2.84 7.42 0.16
N PHE A 59 -2.82 6.91 1.39
CA PHE A 59 -4.01 6.70 2.21
C PHE A 59 -4.28 7.82 3.21
N HIS A 60 -3.56 8.95 3.11
CA HIS A 60 -3.64 10.05 4.08
C HIS A 60 -3.38 9.61 5.54
N MET A 61 -2.50 8.64 5.71
CA MET A 61 -2.06 8.10 6.99
C MET A 61 -0.63 8.54 7.30
N THR A 62 -0.33 8.74 8.58
CA THR A 62 1.06 8.90 9.03
C THR A 62 1.84 7.60 8.84
N GLY A 63 3.17 7.70 8.75
CA GLY A 63 4.02 6.51 8.66
C GLY A 63 3.74 5.51 9.78
N GLY A 64 3.65 5.98 11.03
CA GLY A 64 3.32 5.14 12.20
C GLY A 64 2.01 4.38 12.06
N GLN A 65 0.93 5.06 11.66
CA GLN A 65 -0.38 4.42 11.48
C GLN A 65 -0.36 3.31 10.42
N VAL A 66 0.39 3.49 9.32
CA VAL A 66 0.55 2.43 8.31
C VAL A 66 1.39 1.28 8.83
N PHE A 67 2.46 1.56 9.61
CA PHE A 67 3.26 0.51 10.23
C PHE A 67 2.42 -0.34 11.17
N ASP A 68 1.67 0.27 12.08
CA ASP A 68 0.86 -0.43 13.07
C ASP A 68 -0.21 -1.30 12.40
N LYS A 69 -0.89 -0.77 11.38
CA LYS A 69 -1.89 -1.52 10.61
C LYS A 69 -1.25 -2.67 9.84
N TYR A 70 -0.14 -2.43 9.15
CA TYR A 70 0.58 -3.46 8.39
C TYR A 70 1.08 -4.58 9.30
N PHE A 71 1.64 -4.25 10.47
CA PHE A 71 2.06 -5.22 11.46
C PHE A 71 0.89 -6.06 11.99
N SER A 72 -0.25 -5.40 12.27
CA SER A 72 -1.47 -6.10 12.69
C SER A 72 -2.00 -7.04 11.61
N ASP A 73 -1.89 -6.67 10.33
CA ASP A 73 -2.30 -7.51 9.21
C ASP A 73 -1.43 -8.78 9.12
N ILE A 74 -0.10 -8.66 9.26
CA ILE A 74 0.82 -9.81 9.22
C ILE A 74 0.60 -10.76 10.40
N GLN A 75 0.31 -10.24 11.60
CA GLN A 75 0.09 -11.07 12.79
C GLN A 75 -1.23 -11.85 12.75
N LYS A 76 -2.22 -11.41 11.97
CA LYS A 76 -3.52 -12.11 11.83
C LYS A 76 -3.47 -13.29 10.85
N ASP A 77 -2.47 -13.34 9.99
CA ASP A 77 -2.24 -14.42 9.03
C ASP A 77 -1.25 -15.49 9.55
N GLN A 78 -0.73 -15.35 10.78
CA GLN A 78 0.02 -16.39 11.52
C GLN A 78 -0.87 -17.10 12.55
#